data_AF-A0A8J8EN68-F1
#
_entry.id   AF-A0A8J8EN68-F1
#
_cell.length_a   1.000
_cell.length_b   1.000
_cell.length_c   1.000
_cell.angle_alpha   90.00
_cell.angle_beta   90.00
_cell.angle_gamma   90.00
#
_symmetry.space_group_name_H-M   'P 1'
#
loop_
_entity.id
_entity.type
_entity.pdbx_description
1 polymer ?
#
loop_
_entity_poly.entity_id
_entity_poly.type
_entity_poly.pdbx_seq_one_letter_code
_entity_poly.pdbx_strand_id
1 'polypeptide(L)' 'RVKVPPIEQAPIVESVRCSRCGELVMSTRIVYINEEPLCMRCANEKYHAIIGRGIVDVNSFRGC' A
#
# COMPACT_ATOMS: atom_id res chain seq x y z
N ARG A 1 -4.63 -3.73 -39.56
CA ARG A 1 -5.09 -4.22 -38.23
C ARG A 1 -3.93 -4.09 -37.25
N VAL A 2 -4.08 -3.34 -36.17
CA VAL A 2 -3.07 -3.22 -35.12
C VAL A 2 -3.15 -4.46 -34.23
N LYS A 3 -2.03 -5.17 -34.03
CA LYS A 3 -1.93 -6.25 -33.05
C LYS A 3 -1.59 -5.62 -31.70
N VAL A 4 -2.45 -5.80 -30.71
CA VAL A 4 -2.21 -5.37 -29.33
C VAL A 4 -1.83 -6.60 -28.51
N PRO A 5 -0.77 -6.54 -27.69
CA PRO A 5 -0.41 -7.64 -26.81
C PRO A 5 -1.52 -7.90 -25.77
N PRO A 6 -1.60 -9.12 -25.22
CA PRO A 6 -2.51 -9.42 -24.11
C PRO A 6 -2.26 -8.47 -22.93
N ILE A 7 -3.33 -8.06 -22.25
CA ILE A 7 -3.24 -7.22 -21.05
C ILE A 7 -2.75 -8.09 -19.90
N GLU A 8 -1.68 -7.67 -19.23
CA GLU A 8 -1.27 -8.27 -17.96
C GLU A 8 -2.26 -7.88 -16.86
N GLN A 9 -2.84 -8.87 -16.21
CA GLN A 9 -3.77 -8.64 -15.10
C GLN A 9 -3.00 -8.37 -13.81
N ALA A 10 -3.56 -7.50 -12.96
CA ALA A 10 -3.01 -7.27 -11.64
C ALA A 10 -3.03 -8.58 -10.83
N PRO A 11 -1.96 -8.90 -10.08
CA PRO A 11 -1.93 -10.09 -9.25
C PRO A 11 -2.93 -9.98 -8.11
N ILE A 12 -3.60 -11.09 -7.80
CA ILE A 12 -4.42 -11.22 -6.59
C ILE A 12 -3.44 -11.44 -5.43
N VAL A 13 -3.56 -10.62 -4.39
CA VAL A 13 -2.71 -10.71 -3.21
C VAL A 13 -3.58 -10.68 -1.95
N GLU A 14 -3.08 -11.33 -0.90
CA GLU A 14 -3.77 -11.42 0.38
C GLU A 14 -3.95 -10.05 1.05
N SER A 15 -4.99 -9.95 1.88
CA SER A 15 -5.21 -8.79 2.77
C SER A 15 -4.71 -9.10 4.17
N VAL A 16 -3.85 -8.25 4.70
CA VAL A 16 -3.25 -8.37 6.03
C VAL A 16 -3.74 -7.21 6.89
N ARG A 17 -4.13 -7.49 8.13
CA ARG A 17 -4.57 -6.46 9.07
C ARG A 17 -3.37 -5.79 9.74
N CYS A 18 -3.29 -4.47 9.68
CA CYS A 18 -2.29 -3.69 10.41
C CYS A 18 -2.49 -3.83 11.92
N SER A 19 -1.44 -4.21 12.64
CA SER A 19 -1.49 -4.39 14.11
C SER A 19 -1.77 -3.09 14.87
N ARG A 20 -1.48 -1.92 14.28
CA ARG A 20 -1.65 -0.61 14.95
C ARG A 20 -3.00 0.06 14.66
N CYS A 21 -3.39 0.22 13.40
CA CYS A 21 -4.65 0.91 13.04
C CYS A 21 -5.81 -0.02 12.70
N GLY A 22 -5.57 -1.33 12.56
CA GLY A 22 -6.61 -2.32 12.25
C GLY A 22 -7.11 -2.32 10.80
N GLU A 23 -6.55 -1.48 9.92
CA GLU A 23 -6.86 -1.44 8.48
C GLU A 23 -6.44 -2.75 7.78
N LEU A 24 -7.25 -3.22 6.83
CA LEU A 24 -6.88 -4.30 5.92
C LEU A 24 -6.08 -3.72 4.75
N VAL A 25 -4.84 -4.17 4.60
CA VAL A 25 -3.89 -3.67 3.61
C VAL A 25 -3.40 -4.84 2.76
N MET A 26 -3.21 -4.61 1.46
CA MET A 26 -2.59 -5.61 0.58
C MET A 26 -1.24 -6.04 1.13
N SER A 27 -0.94 -7.34 1.11
CA SER A 27 0.31 -7.91 1.65
C SER A 27 1.57 -7.25 1.06
N THR A 28 1.51 -6.82 -0.20
CA THR A 28 2.59 -6.10 -0.90
C THR A 28 2.88 -4.70 -0.34
N ARG A 29 2.04 -4.19 0.57
CA ARG A 29 2.17 -2.88 1.22
C ARG A 29 2.30 -2.97 2.75
N ILE A 30 2.55 -4.17 3.29
CA ILE A 30 2.85 -4.36 4.70
C ILE A 30 4.36 -4.22 4.94
N VAL A 31 4.70 -3.63 6.08
CA VAL A 31 6.06 -3.54 6.61
C VAL A 31 6.07 -4.27 7.95
N TYR A 32 7.02 -5.19 8.13
CA TYR A 32 7.19 -5.91 9.38
C TYR A 32 8.21 -5.21 10.26
N ILE A 33 7.80 -4.79 11.45
CA ILE A 33 8.68 -4.22 12.48
C ILE A 33 8.52 -5.08 13.73
N ASN A 34 9.60 -5.69 14.21
CA ASN A 34 9.54 -6.65 15.33
C ASN A 34 8.48 -7.75 15.12
N GLU A 35 8.41 -8.29 13.90
CA GLU A 35 7.44 -9.33 13.49
C GLU A 35 5.96 -8.87 13.45
N GLU A 36 5.66 -7.62 13.81
CA GLU A 36 4.30 -7.06 13.70
C GLU A 36 4.03 -6.50 12.30
N PRO A 37 2.94 -6.89 11.63
CA PRO A 37 2.56 -6.32 10.33
C PRO A 37 1.96 -4.92 10.50
N LEU A 38 2.58 -3.93 9.87
CA LEU A 38 2.12 -2.54 9.88
C LEU A 38 1.85 -2.05 8.46
N CYS A 39 0.83 -1.18 8.31
CA CYS A 39 0.68 -0.42 7.08
C CYS A 39 1.82 0.60 6.95
N MET A 40 2.19 1.00 5.73
CA MET A 40 3.27 1.97 5.47
C MET A 40 3.14 3.24 6.33
N ARG A 41 1.92 3.75 6.55
CA ARG A 41 1.68 4.91 7.43
C ARG A 41 2.07 4.65 8.89
N CYS A 42 1.60 3.56 9.48
CA CYS A 42 1.92 3.22 10.88
C CYS A 42 3.40 2.79 11.04
N ALA A 43 4.01 2.24 9.99
CA ALA A 43 5.44 1.93 9.93
C ALA A 43 6.33 3.17 9.73
N ASN A 44 5.71 4.35 9.54
CA ASN A 44 6.42 5.60 9.24
C ASN A 44 7.22 5.57 7.93
N GLU A 45 6.84 4.70 6.99
CA GLU A 45 7.43 4.60 5.65
C GLU A 45 6.84 5.64 4.69
N LYS A 46 7.63 6.03 3.69
CA LYS A 46 7.18 6.92 2.61
C LYS A 46 6.36 6.15 1.60
N TYR A 47 5.26 6.74 1.12
CA TYR A 47 4.44 6.12 0.09
C TYR A 47 3.70 7.15 -0.75
N HIS A 48 3.32 6.74 -1.95
CA HIS A 48 2.52 7.56 -2.84
C HIS A 48 1.03 7.29 -2.61
N ALA A 49 0.24 8.35 -2.47
CA ALA A 49 -1.22 8.27 -2.28
C ALA A 49 -1.97 9.09 -3.32
N ILE A 50 -3.12 8.60 -3.75
CA ILE A 50 -4.04 9.33 -4.62
C ILE A 50 -5.03 10.10 -3.74
N ILE A 51 -5.05 11.42 -3.85
CA ILE A 51 -5.90 12.30 -3.02
C ILE A 51 -7.04 12.96 -3.83
N GLY A 52 -7.43 12.36 -4.95
CA GLY A 52 -8.49 12.86 -5.84
C GLY A 52 -8.08 14.04 -6.75
N ARG A 53 -6.98 14.74 -6.45
CA ARG A 53 -6.40 15.80 -7.31
C ARG A 53 -5.07 15.41 -7.98
N GLY A 54 -4.58 14.21 -7.68
CA GLY A 54 -3.29 13.73 -8.14
C GLY A 54 -2.68 12.73 -7.16
N ILE A 55 -1.45 12.35 -7.48
CA ILE A 55 -0.61 11.49 -6.65
C ILE A 55 0.32 12.40 -5.83
N VAL A 56 0.40 12.17 -4.53
CA VAL A 56 1.29 12.90 -3.62
C VAL A 56 2.25 11.94 -2.95
N ASP A 57 3.47 12.40 -2.66
CA ASP A 57 4.38 11.73 -1.72
C ASP A 57 3.90 12.03 -0.30
N VAL A 58 3.46 10.99 0.41
CA VAL A 58 3.06 11.08 1.80
C VAL A 58 4.28 10.80 2.66
N ASN A 59 4.91 11.88 3.13
CA ASN A 59 5.82 11.80 4.26
C ASN A 59 5.00 11.64 5.55
N SER A 60 5.46 10.74 6.40
CA SER A 60 4.81 10.15 7.58
C SER A 60 4.39 11.09 8.72
N PHE A 61 4.30 12.40 8.47
CA PHE A 61 4.13 13.43 9.49
C PHE A 61 2.67 13.77 9.81
N ARG A 62 1.81 12.76 9.93
CA ARG A 62 0.55 12.79 10.70
C ARG A 62 0.31 11.35 11.15
N GLY A 63 0.40 11.09 12.46
CA GLY A 63 0.33 9.74 13.04
C GLY A 63 -0.84 8.89 12.53
N CYS A 64 -0.74 7.57 12.71
CA CYS A 64 -1.93 6.71 12.73
C CYS A 64 -2.79 7.14 13.94
#